data_AF-A0AAD5FGJ1-F1
#
_entry.id   AF-A0AAD5FGJ1-F1
#
_cell.length_a   1.000
_cell.length_b   1.000
_cell.length_c   1.000
_cell.angle_alpha   90.00
_cell.angle_beta   90.00
_cell.angle_gamma   90.00
#
_symmetry.space_group_name_H-M   'P 1'
#
loop_
_entity.id
_entity.type
_entity.pdbx_description
1 polymer ?
#
loop_
_entity_poly.entity_id
_entity_poly.type
_entity_poly.pdbx_seq_one_letter_code
_entity_poly.pdbx_strand_id
1 'polypeptide(L)'
;MKMSLNSEQVALAGLVFQTYVTEHHRNEVLQILREPNDDAHYSLVVNAMTLFEANMEVAEYFNAFPIQVLPIFDEALHAAALAVSRSEPSSSSCSSN
;
A
#
# COMPACT_ATOMS: atom_id res chain seq x y z
N MET A 1 -2.37 -15.88 -26.08
CA MET A 1 -1.61 -15.00 -25.17
C MET A 1 -2.59 -14.46 -24.14
N LYS A 2 -2.35 -14.66 -22.83
CA LYS A 2 -3.13 -13.96 -21.79
C LYS A 2 -2.76 -12.48 -21.90
N MET A 3 -3.72 -11.65 -22.27
CA MET A 3 -3.53 -10.21 -22.50
C MET A 3 -3.76 -9.35 -21.24
N SER A 4 -4.06 -9.98 -20.11
CA SER A 4 -4.34 -9.30 -18.84
C SER A 4 -4.05 -10.20 -17.65
N LEU A 5 -3.89 -9.58 -16.49
CA LEU A 5 -3.87 -10.28 -15.21
C LEU A 5 -5.22 -10.95 -14.96
N ASN A 6 -5.19 -12.10 -14.29
CA ASN A 6 -6.41 -12.74 -13.77
C ASN A 6 -6.63 -12.34 -12.31
N SER A 7 -7.82 -12.66 -11.78
CA SER A 7 -8.23 -12.23 -10.44
C SER A 7 -7.30 -12.69 -9.31
N GLU A 8 -6.70 -13.87 -9.41
CA GLU A 8 -5.76 -14.37 -8.39
C GLU A 8 -4.45 -13.57 -8.42
N GLN A 9 -3.96 -13.23 -9.61
CA GLN A 9 -2.75 -12.42 -9.78
C GLN A 9 -2.97 -10.98 -9.29
N VAL A 10 -4.16 -10.42 -9.55
CA VAL A 10 -4.58 -9.11 -9.03
C VAL A 10 -4.60 -9.13 -7.51
N ALA A 11 -5.24 -10.14 -6.91
CA ALA A 11 -5.32 -10.28 -5.46
C ALA A 11 -3.94 -10.45 -4.81
N LEU A 12 -3.06 -11.26 -5.42
CA LEU A 12 -1.71 -11.46 -4.93
C LEU A 12 -0.88 -10.17 -4.99
N ALA A 13 -0.91 -9.46 -6.12
CA ALA A 13 -0.18 -8.19 -6.28
C ALA A 13 -0.62 -7.15 -5.25
N GLY A 14 -1.93 -7.00 -5.03
CA GLY A 14 -2.46 -6.09 -4.03
C GLY A 14 -2.05 -6.48 -2.61
N LEU A 15 -2.19 -7.75 -2.24
CA LEU A 15 -1.86 -8.24 -0.90
C LEU A 15 -0.37 -8.07 -0.56
N VAL A 16 0.51 -8.45 -1.49
CA VAL A 16 1.97 -8.30 -1.30
C VAL A 16 2.32 -6.84 -1.13
N PHE A 17 1.82 -5.97 -2.00
CA PHE A 17 2.12 -4.54 -1.93
C PHE A 17 1.61 -3.91 -0.63
N GLN A 18 0.38 -4.23 -0.22
CA GLN A 18 -0.19 -3.75 1.03
C GLN A 18 0.65 -4.19 2.24
N THR A 19 1.07 -5.46 2.27
CA THR A 19 1.91 -6.01 3.33
C THR A 19 3.26 -5.30 3.37
N TYR A 20 3.91 -5.19 2.22
CA TYR A 20 5.21 -4.51 2.07
C TYR A 20 5.14 -3.06 2.58
N VAL A 21 4.13 -2.28 2.17
CA VAL A 21 3.96 -0.90 2.63
C VAL A 21 3.72 -0.83 4.15
N THR A 22 2.94 -1.75 4.69
CA THR A 22 2.65 -1.80 6.13
C THR A 22 3.86 -2.20 6.95
N GLU A 23 4.79 -2.98 6.41
CA GLU A 23 6.01 -3.39 7.11
C GLU A 23 7.14 -2.36 6.98
N HIS A 24 7.37 -1.84 5.77
CA HIS A 24 8.52 -0.99 5.48
C HIS A 24 8.22 0.51 5.59
N HIS A 25 6.99 0.93 5.31
CA HIS A 25 6.61 2.34 5.19
C HIS A 25 5.57 2.79 6.23
N ARG A 26 5.27 1.98 7.26
CA ARG A 26 4.26 2.31 8.28
C ARG A 26 4.41 3.71 8.86
N ASN A 27 5.62 4.07 9.26
CA ASN A 27 5.89 5.34 9.94
C ASN A 27 5.69 6.53 9.00
N GLU A 28 6.13 6.41 7.75
CA GLU A 28 5.92 7.44 6.71
C GLU A 28 4.42 7.61 6.42
N VAL A 29 3.69 6.51 6.28
CA VAL A 29 2.23 6.52 6.11
C VAL A 29 1.55 7.18 7.31
N LEU A 30 1.95 6.86 8.55
CA LEU A 30 1.42 7.52 9.75
C LEU A 30 1.72 9.01 9.80
N GLN A 31 2.92 9.42 9.40
CA GLN A 31 3.29 10.82 9.35
C GLN A 31 2.41 11.57 8.36
N ILE A 32 2.25 11.03 7.13
CA ILE A 32 1.37 11.59 6.10
C ILE A 32 -0.07 11.73 6.60
N LEU A 33 -0.61 10.69 7.24
CA LEU A 33 -1.98 10.69 7.77
C LEU A 33 -2.22 11.66 8.93
N ARG A 34 -1.15 12.10 9.61
CA ARG A 34 -1.24 13.05 10.73
C ARG A 34 -1.08 14.50 10.28
N GLU A 35 -0.70 14.74 9.02
CA GLU A 35 -0.51 16.10 8.57
C GLU A 35 -1.84 16.84 8.49
N PRO A 36 -1.93 18.07 9.03
CA PRO A 36 -3.19 18.80 9.17
C PRO A 36 -3.68 19.43 7.86
N ASN A 37 -2.87 19.37 6.80
CA ASN A 37 -3.18 19.97 5.51
C ASN A 37 -3.62 18.89 4.52
N ASP A 38 -4.94 18.73 4.40
CA ASP A 38 -5.58 17.79 3.48
C ASP A 38 -5.41 18.19 1.99
N ASP A 39 -5.09 19.47 1.71
CA ASP A 39 -4.89 19.98 0.34
C ASP A 39 -3.44 19.80 -0.15
N ALA A 40 -2.53 19.34 0.71
CA ALA A 40 -1.15 19.06 0.32
C ALA A 40 -1.01 17.66 -0.28
N HIS A 41 -0.20 17.57 -1.34
CA HIS A 41 0.14 16.28 -1.94
C HIS A 41 1.30 15.64 -1.17
N TYR A 42 1.06 14.45 -0.63
CA TYR A 42 2.08 13.64 0.02
C TYR A 42 2.40 12.41 -0.85
N SER A 43 3.70 12.18 -1.08
CA SER A 43 4.17 11.06 -1.90
C SER A 43 4.91 10.03 -1.05
N LEU A 44 4.69 8.76 -1.35
CA LEU A 44 5.47 7.64 -0.82
C LEU A 44 6.42 7.11 -1.90
N VAL A 45 7.70 6.95 -1.58
CA VAL A 45 8.70 6.39 -2.51
C VAL A 45 8.97 4.94 -2.14
N VAL A 46 8.55 4.02 -3.01
CA VAL A 46 8.76 2.59 -2.82
C VAL A 46 9.99 2.13 -3.60
N ASN A 47 10.85 1.34 -2.95
CA ASN A 47 11.97 0.71 -3.61
C ASN A 47 11.53 -0.59 -4.32
N ALA A 48 11.44 -0.52 -5.64
CA ALA A 48 11.02 -1.62 -6.49
C ALA A 48 11.88 -2.89 -6.30
N MET A 49 13.20 -2.76 -6.10
CA MET A 49 14.07 -3.94 -5.92
C MET A 49 13.68 -4.72 -4.67
N THR A 50 13.50 -4.04 -3.54
CA THR A 50 13.13 -4.71 -2.28
C THR A 50 11.71 -5.27 -2.32
N LEU A 51 10.78 -4.63 -3.05
CA LEU A 51 9.43 -5.17 -3.28
C LEU A 51 9.49 -6.46 -4.12
N PHE A 52 10.33 -6.48 -5.16
CA PHE A 52 10.51 -7.64 -6.04
C PHE A 52 11.25 -8.78 -5.36
N GLU A 53 12.17 -8.47 -4.45
CA GLU A 53 12.81 -9.46 -3.57
C GLU A 53 11.82 -10.09 -2.60
N ALA A 54 10.86 -9.30 -2.08
CA ALA A 54 9.79 -9.81 -1.22
C ALA A 54 8.83 -10.74 -1.96
N ASN A 55 8.58 -10.51 -3.26
CA ASN A 55 7.81 -11.42 -4.09
C ASN A 55 8.20 -11.32 -5.58
N MET A 56 8.79 -12.39 -6.10
CA MET A 56 9.25 -12.45 -7.49
C MET A 56 8.10 -12.46 -8.51
N GLU A 57 6.94 -13.04 -8.19
CA GLU A 57 5.80 -13.06 -9.12
C GLU A 57 5.24 -11.66 -9.35
N VAL A 58 5.21 -10.82 -8.31
CA VAL A 58 4.82 -9.42 -8.44
C VAL A 58 5.76 -8.66 -9.37
N ALA A 59 7.06 -8.99 -9.35
CA ALA A 59 8.03 -8.44 -10.30
C ALA A 59 7.70 -8.84 -11.74
N GLU A 60 7.32 -10.10 -11.97
CA GLU A 60 6.90 -10.58 -13.29
C GLU A 60 5.62 -9.87 -13.77
N TYR A 61 4.62 -9.70 -12.90
CA TYR A 61 3.38 -8.98 -13.24
C TYR A 61 3.65 -7.53 -13.57
N PHE A 62 4.48 -6.85 -12.77
CA PHE A 62 4.82 -5.45 -12.98
C PHE A 62 5.58 -5.24 -14.28
N ASN A 63 6.55 -6.10 -14.59
CA ASN A 63 7.32 -6.01 -15.84
C ASN A 63 6.46 -6.34 -17.08
N ALA A 64 5.50 -7.26 -16.97
CA ALA A 64 4.65 -7.67 -18.09
C ALA A 64 3.46 -6.73 -18.32
N PHE A 65 2.85 -6.20 -17.25
CA PHE A 65 1.60 -5.43 -17.30
C PHE A 65 1.62 -4.20 -16.38
N PRO A 66 2.59 -3.28 -16.52
CA PRO A 66 2.76 -2.16 -15.58
C PRO A 66 1.51 -1.28 -15.48
N ILE A 67 0.83 -1.02 -16.59
CA ILE A 67 -0.40 -0.20 -16.64
C ILE A 67 -1.56 -0.86 -15.88
N GLN A 68 -1.59 -2.19 -15.77
CA GLN A 68 -2.61 -2.92 -15.02
C GLN A 68 -2.23 -3.06 -13.54
N VAL A 69 -0.95 -3.16 -13.22
CA VAL A 69 -0.45 -3.34 -11.84
C VAL A 69 -0.47 -2.04 -11.05
N LEU A 70 -0.13 -0.90 -11.65
CA LEU A 70 -0.07 0.37 -10.95
C LEU A 70 -1.38 0.75 -10.22
N PRO A 71 -2.58 0.65 -10.84
CA PRO A 71 -3.83 0.90 -10.14
C PRO A 71 -4.09 -0.04 -8.95
N ILE A 72 -3.60 -1.29 -9.04
CA ILE A 72 -3.73 -2.28 -7.96
C ILE A 72 -2.85 -1.87 -6.78
N PHE A 73 -1.65 -1.35 -7.04
CA PHE A 73 -0.77 -0.80 -6.01
C PHE A 73 -1.36 0.45 -5.36
N ASP A 74 -1.99 1.33 -6.13
CA ASP A 74 -2.68 2.51 -5.58
C ASP A 74 -3.81 2.12 -4.64
N GLU A 75 -4.65 1.14 -5.03
CA GLU A 75 -5.73 0.64 -4.18
C GLU A 75 -5.19 -0.06 -2.92
N ALA A 76 -4.12 -0.85 -3.06
CA ALA A 76 -3.44 -1.51 -1.95
C ALA A 76 -2.77 -0.51 -0.99
N LEU A 77 -2.22 0.60 -1.50
CA LEU A 77 -1.66 1.69 -0.69
C LEU A 77 -2.74 2.34 0.18
N HIS A 78 -3.90 2.64 -0.42
CA HIS A 78 -5.03 3.18 0.31
C HIS A 78 -5.52 2.20 1.39
N ALA A 79 -5.62 0.90 1.06
CA ALA A 79 -5.96 -0.13 2.04
C ALA A 79 -4.94 -0.24 3.19
N ALA A 80 -3.63 -0.14 2.88
CA ALA A 80 -2.57 -0.10 3.87
C ALA A 80 -2.71 1.11 4.80
N ALA A 81 -2.93 2.31 4.25
CA ALA A 81 -3.14 3.53 5.03
C ALA A 81 -4.32 3.41 6.00
N LEU A 82 -5.45 2.85 5.54
CA LEU A 82 -6.61 2.60 6.39
C LEU A 82 -6.37 1.52 7.46
N ALA A 83 -5.53 0.52 7.18
CA ALA A 83 -5.18 -0.51 8.16
C ALA A 83 -4.23 0.06 9.24
N VAL A 84 -3.27 0.88 8.81
CA VAL A 84 -2.31 1.56 9.67
C VAL A 84 -3.01 2.55 10.60
N SER A 85 -3.95 3.37 10.09
CA SER A 85 -4.71 4.33 10.89
C SER A 85 -5.60 3.67 11.95
N ARG A 86 -6.19 2.51 11.64
CA ARG A 86 -7.03 1.75 12.59
C ARG A 86 -6.25 1.00 13.65
N SER A 87 -5.00 0.69 13.36
CA SER A 87 -4.10 -0.01 14.29
C SER A 87 -3.43 0.94 15.28
N GLU A 88 -3.55 2.26 15.07
CA GLU A 88 -3.21 3.24 16.10
C GLU A 88 -4.25 3.13 17.21
N PRO A 89 -3.87 2.83 18.46
CA PRO A 89 -4.78 2.96 19.57
C PRO A 89 -5.21 4.43 19.60
N SER A 90 -6.48 4.69 19.32
CA SER A 90 -7.09 5.98 19.58
C SER A 90 -6.86 6.28 21.06
N SER A 91 -5.91 7.16 21.38
CA SER A 91 -5.87 7.83 22.67
C SER A 91 -7.02 8.83 22.75
N SER A 92 -8.25 8.36 22.52
CA SER A 92 -9.48 9.04 22.91
C SER A 92 -9.81 8.55 24.31
N SER A 93 -9.01 9.01 25.28
CA SER A 93 -9.42 9.04 26.68
C SER A 93 -10.04 10.41 26.94
N CYS A 94 -11.36 10.49 26.83
CA CYS A 94 -12.14 11.59 27.41
C CYS A 94 -13.34 10.95 28.13
N SER A 95 -13.23 10.90 29.46
CA SER A 95 -14.22 10.46 30.42
C SER A 95 -15.59 11.12 30.23
N SER A 96 -16.66 10.35 30.36
CA SER A 96 -17.96 10.89 30.75
C SER A 96 -18.27 10.45 32.18
N ASN A 97 -18.51 11.47 32.98
CA ASN A 97 -18.72 11.54 34.42
C ASN A 97 -20.06 10.91 34.86
#